data_AF-A0AAU6EUS9-F1
#
_entry.id   AF-A0AAU6EUS9-F1
#
_cell.length_a   1.000
_cell.length_b   1.000
_cell.length_c   1.000
_cell.angle_alpha   90.00
_cell.angle_beta   90.00
_cell.angle_gamma   90.00
#
_symmetry.space_group_name_H-M   'P 1'
#
loop_
_entity.id
_entity.type
_entity.pdbx_description
1 polymer ?
#
loop_
_entity_poly.entity_id
_entity_poly.type
_entity_poly.pdbx_seq_one_letter_code
_entity_poly.pdbx_strand_id
1 'polypeptide(L)'
;MINNYLAANAEDLSMFGRDPWWLVVIKAVFCFAFLMITVLFSIVWERKVVAWMQLRIGPNRHGPWGMLQSLADGVKLMLKEDLIVKRADKVVYVLAPIIAAIPAFMAIAVIPFGPPGNEVSIFGQRTTMQLTDLPIAMLYILAVASVGIYGIVLAGWSSGSTYPLLGGLRSCAQMISYEIAMGAAFASVFLYSGSMSTSAIVDAQKDRWFIILLPVSFIIYIVTMIGETNRAPFDMPESEGDLVGGFNTEYSSIKFALFMLAEYVNMVTVSAVSATLFLGGWRAPAPISTYWEGANHGWWPMLWFVIKVQLLLFFFIWLRGTLPRVRYDQLMKLGWKVLIPVSVVWLMLVATVRALRNENYDFNQIVLYVGGAVVAILLLSFVVDIFRDKSEKAEAAEQADADAAFDPMAGGFPVPPLPGQSLPPVPRRRPRRERELIVSGGGDTVSDGKEADDA
;
A
#
# COMPACT_ATOMS: atom_id res chain seq x y z
N MET A 1 24.53 26.37 -21.53
CA MET A 1 23.35 26.75 -20.72
C MET A 1 22.96 25.67 -19.71
N ILE A 2 22.94 24.38 -20.08
CA ILE A 2 22.66 23.26 -19.16
C ILE A 2 23.61 23.19 -17.95
N ASN A 3 24.92 23.43 -18.16
CA ASN A 3 25.92 23.38 -17.09
C ASN A 3 25.76 24.48 -16.01
N ASN A 4 25.15 25.62 -16.34
CA ASN A 4 24.93 26.70 -15.37
C ASN A 4 23.69 26.45 -14.49
N TYR A 5 22.69 25.72 -14.98
CA TYR A 5 21.53 25.30 -14.17
C TYR A 5 21.88 24.21 -13.15
N LEU A 6 22.83 23.32 -13.48
CA LEU A 6 23.36 22.34 -12.52
C LEU A 6 24.26 22.99 -11.47
N ALA A 7 25.05 24.01 -11.84
CA ALA A 7 25.92 24.73 -10.91
C ALA A 7 25.16 25.64 -9.92
N ALA A 8 24.02 26.21 -10.32
CA ALA A 8 23.17 27.03 -9.44
C ALA A 8 22.29 26.20 -8.48
N ASN A 9 22.14 24.90 -8.74
CA ASN A 9 21.39 23.93 -7.91
C ASN A 9 22.33 22.88 -7.28
N ALA A 10 23.62 23.17 -7.15
CA ALA A 10 24.51 22.30 -6.39
C ALA A 10 24.09 22.35 -4.92
N GLU A 11 23.48 21.26 -4.43
CA GLU A 11 23.12 21.12 -3.02
C GLU A 11 24.38 21.28 -2.16
N ASP A 12 24.46 22.35 -1.37
CA ASP A 12 25.56 22.52 -0.41
C ASP A 12 25.28 21.69 0.85
N LEU A 13 25.50 20.37 0.73
CA LEU A 13 25.44 19.43 1.84
C LEU A 13 26.75 19.36 2.64
N SER A 14 27.69 20.28 2.41
CA SER A 14 29.03 20.25 3.02
C SER A 14 29.02 20.45 4.55
N MET A 15 27.90 20.90 5.08
CA MET A 15 27.60 21.01 6.51
C MET A 15 27.33 19.67 7.20
N PHE A 16 26.91 18.64 6.46
CA PHE A 16 26.65 17.31 7.01
C PHE A 16 27.93 16.45 7.00
N GLY A 17 28.14 15.66 8.06
CA GLY A 17 29.29 14.76 8.19
C GLY A 17 30.59 15.40 8.72
N ARG A 18 30.57 16.68 9.10
CA ARG A 18 31.68 17.36 9.81
C ARG A 18 31.54 17.34 11.34
N ASP A 19 30.44 16.79 11.83
CA ASP A 19 30.18 16.68 13.27
C ASP A 19 31.19 15.73 13.95
N PRO A 20 31.66 16.05 15.16
CA PRO A 20 32.47 15.13 15.95
C PRO A 20 31.75 13.80 16.18
N TRP A 21 32.48 12.68 16.13
CA TRP A 21 31.90 11.33 16.27
C TRP A 21 31.03 11.15 17.52
N TRP A 22 31.40 11.77 18.65
CA TRP A 22 30.65 11.69 19.90
C TRP A 22 29.29 12.40 19.80
N LEU A 23 29.22 13.47 19.01
CA LEU A 23 27.99 14.23 18.76
C LEU A 23 27.04 13.41 17.87
N VAL A 24 27.59 12.72 16.86
CA VAL A 24 26.83 11.79 16.02
C VAL A 24 26.20 10.66 16.86
N VAL A 25 26.95 10.10 17.81
CA VAL A 25 26.41 9.08 18.73
C VAL A 25 25.28 9.64 19.60
N ILE A 26 25.45 10.84 20.18
CA ILE A 26 24.39 11.48 20.97
C ILE A 26 23.14 11.73 20.12
N LYS A 27 23.28 12.23 18.89
CA LYS A 27 22.17 12.42 17.96
C LYS A 27 21.48 11.09 17.62
N ALA A 28 22.25 10.03 17.37
CA ALA A 28 21.70 8.71 17.07
C ALA A 28 20.89 8.15 18.26
N VAL A 29 21.43 8.26 19.48
CA VAL A 29 20.73 7.87 20.71
C VAL A 29 19.48 8.71 20.92
N PHE A 30 19.54 10.02 20.63
CA PHE A 30 18.38 10.90 20.70
C PHE A 30 17.29 10.50 19.69
N CYS A 31 17.64 10.23 18.43
CA CYS A 31 16.70 9.78 17.40
C CYS A 31 16.05 8.45 17.78
N PHE A 32 16.85 7.51 18.30
CA PHE A 32 16.37 6.22 18.80
C PHE A 32 15.39 6.41 19.98
N ALA A 33 15.76 7.23 20.98
CA ALA A 33 14.91 7.52 22.13
C ALA A 33 13.61 8.24 21.72
N PHE A 34 13.70 9.20 20.81
CA PHE A 34 12.55 9.91 20.26
C PHE A 34 11.57 8.96 19.57
N LEU A 35 12.06 8.05 18.72
CA LEU A 35 11.24 7.01 18.10
C LEU A 35 10.59 6.11 19.16
N MET A 36 11.35 5.63 20.14
CA MET A 36 10.83 4.74 21.17
C MET A 36 9.75 5.40 22.02
N ILE A 37 9.95 6.64 22.42
CA ILE A 37 8.93 7.40 23.17
C ILE A 37 7.68 7.60 22.30
N THR A 38 7.86 7.95 21.02
CA THR A 38 6.74 8.15 20.09
C THR A 38 5.95 6.86 19.89
N VAL A 39 6.62 5.72 19.74
CA VAL A 39 5.97 4.40 19.60
C VAL A 39 5.23 4.01 20.88
N LEU A 40 5.89 4.10 22.04
CA LEU A 40 5.26 3.77 23.33
C LEU A 40 4.01 4.61 23.59
N PHE A 41 4.08 5.91 23.27
CA PHE A 41 2.95 6.83 23.32
C PHE A 41 1.86 6.43 22.33
N SER A 42 2.21 6.17 21.07
CA SER A 42 1.27 5.79 20.00
C SER A 42 0.46 4.55 20.38
N ILE A 43 1.09 3.52 20.98
CA ILE A 43 0.41 2.30 21.41
C ILE A 43 -0.66 2.59 22.48
N VAL A 44 -0.35 3.40 23.51
CA VAL A 44 -1.36 3.77 24.53
C VAL A 44 -2.45 4.63 23.90
N TRP A 45 -2.04 5.57 23.06
CA TRP A 45 -2.95 6.51 22.40
C TRP A 45 -3.96 5.79 21.51
N GLU A 46 -3.50 4.82 20.72
CA GLU A 46 -4.33 3.96 19.89
C GLU A 46 -5.38 3.20 20.72
N ARG A 47 -4.96 2.58 21.84
CA ARG A 47 -5.89 1.89 22.74
C ARG A 47 -6.96 2.82 23.31
N LYS A 48 -6.62 4.08 23.59
CA LYS A 48 -7.56 5.08 24.11
C LYS A 48 -8.53 5.59 23.05
N VAL A 49 -8.03 6.00 21.89
CA VAL A 49 -8.85 6.57 20.82
C VAL A 49 -9.84 5.53 20.31
N VAL A 50 -9.39 4.29 20.06
CA VAL A 50 -10.29 3.20 19.63
C VAL A 50 -11.32 2.89 20.71
N ALA A 51 -10.94 2.90 21.98
CA ALA A 51 -11.87 2.74 23.08
C ALA A 51 -12.94 3.86 23.10
N TRP A 52 -12.54 5.11 22.95
CA TRP A 52 -13.46 6.25 22.90
C TRP A 52 -14.42 6.21 21.71
N MET A 53 -13.93 5.81 20.54
CA MET A 53 -14.79 5.59 19.36
C MET A 53 -15.83 4.49 19.60
N GLN A 54 -15.50 3.49 20.41
CA GLN A 54 -16.38 2.38 20.79
C GLN A 54 -17.21 2.67 22.05
N LEU A 55 -17.25 3.92 22.54
CA LEU A 55 -17.92 4.32 23.78
C LEU A 55 -17.51 3.50 25.02
N ARG A 56 -16.25 3.03 25.05
CA ARG A 56 -15.64 2.37 26.22
C ARG A 56 -14.45 3.16 26.74
N ILE A 57 -14.11 2.95 28.01
CA ILE A 57 -12.97 3.64 28.64
C ILE A 57 -11.69 2.90 28.28
N GLY A 58 -10.68 3.62 27.77
CA GLY A 58 -9.34 3.08 27.50
C GLY A 58 -8.53 2.78 28.78
N PRO A 59 -7.25 2.40 28.65
CA PRO A 59 -6.39 2.10 29.80
C PRO A 59 -6.34 3.26 30.82
N ASN A 60 -6.71 2.99 32.09
CA ASN A 60 -6.77 4.00 33.17
C ASN A 60 -6.13 3.51 34.50
N ARG A 61 -5.33 2.45 34.49
CA ARG A 61 -4.80 1.84 35.73
C ARG A 61 -3.30 2.04 35.94
N HIS A 62 -2.46 1.71 34.95
CA HIS A 62 -1.01 1.76 35.11
C HIS A 62 -0.44 3.15 34.78
N GLY A 63 -0.17 3.94 35.81
CA GLY A 63 0.34 5.32 35.72
C GLY A 63 -0.74 6.38 35.52
N PRO A 64 -0.38 7.68 35.51
CA PRO A 64 -1.33 8.76 35.24
C PRO A 64 -1.95 8.55 33.86
N TRP A 65 -3.28 8.45 33.83
CA TRP A 65 -4.07 8.11 32.64
C TRP A 65 -3.60 6.84 31.89
N GLY A 66 -2.99 5.86 32.54
CA GLY A 66 -2.58 4.61 31.87
C GLY A 66 -1.34 4.72 30.95
N MET A 67 -0.59 5.83 31.00
CA MET A 67 0.57 6.04 30.11
C MET A 67 1.72 5.05 30.32
N LEU A 68 1.82 4.42 31.50
CA LEU A 68 2.87 3.43 31.78
C LEU A 68 2.52 2.02 31.31
N GLN A 69 1.35 1.83 30.68
CA GLN A 69 0.91 0.51 30.21
C GLN A 69 1.87 -0.09 29.17
N SER A 70 2.28 0.68 28.16
CA SER A 70 3.19 0.18 27.11
C SER A 70 4.55 -0.25 27.67
N LEU A 71 5.03 0.45 28.71
CA LEU A 71 6.26 0.08 29.40
C LEU A 71 6.11 -1.25 30.15
N ALA A 72 4.99 -1.44 30.85
CA ALA A 72 4.68 -2.70 31.53
C ALA A 72 4.54 -3.87 30.54
N ASP A 73 3.92 -3.64 29.39
CA ASP A 73 3.80 -4.63 28.32
C ASP A 73 5.18 -5.00 27.74
N GLY A 74 6.09 -4.03 27.58
CA GLY A 74 7.48 -4.27 27.17
C GLY A 74 8.26 -5.12 28.18
N VAL A 75 8.18 -4.79 29.47
CA VAL A 75 8.80 -5.58 30.55
C VAL A 75 8.24 -6.99 30.59
N LYS A 76 6.92 -7.15 30.45
CA LYS A 76 6.26 -8.46 30.35
C LYS A 76 6.84 -9.29 29.20
N LEU A 77 7.01 -8.69 28.02
CA LEU A 77 7.53 -9.42 26.85
C LEU A 77 8.99 -9.82 27.04
N MET A 78 9.81 -9.03 27.74
CA MET A 78 11.20 -9.39 28.07
C MET A 78 11.30 -10.55 29.07
N LEU A 79 10.40 -10.59 30.06
CA LEU A 79 10.37 -11.65 31.07
C LEU A 79 9.64 -12.92 30.60
N LYS A 80 8.91 -12.84 29.49
CA LYS A 80 8.19 -13.97 28.92
C LYS A 80 9.17 -14.99 28.36
N GLU A 81 8.84 -16.26 28.49
CA GLU A 81 9.65 -17.36 27.94
C GLU A 81 9.78 -17.26 26.41
N ASP A 82 11.02 -17.26 25.94
CA ASP A 82 11.36 -17.26 24.52
C ASP A 82 11.45 -18.71 24.00
N LEU A 83 10.49 -19.08 23.15
CA LEU A 83 10.39 -20.42 22.57
C LEU A 83 11.01 -20.45 21.16
N ILE A 84 11.72 -21.54 20.87
CA ILE A 84 12.25 -21.84 19.54
C ILE A 84 11.59 -23.14 19.07
N VAL A 85 10.88 -23.07 17.96
CA VAL A 85 10.17 -24.22 17.38
C VAL A 85 11.16 -25.28 16.90
N LYS A 86 10.87 -26.56 17.17
CA LYS A 86 11.78 -27.67 16.85
C LYS A 86 12.05 -27.85 15.34
N ARG A 87 11.06 -27.52 14.50
CA ARG A 87 11.12 -27.61 13.03
C ARG A 87 11.62 -26.33 12.35
N ALA A 88 11.85 -25.26 13.11
CA ALA A 88 12.28 -23.99 12.56
C ALA A 88 13.78 -23.98 12.22
N ASP A 89 14.15 -23.22 11.19
CA ASP A 89 15.54 -22.90 10.92
C ASP A 89 16.04 -21.91 11.97
N LYS A 90 16.89 -22.36 12.90
CA LYS A 90 17.27 -21.59 14.09
C LYS A 90 17.95 -20.26 13.77
N VAL A 91 18.76 -20.22 12.70
CA VAL A 91 19.56 -19.04 12.36
C VAL A 91 18.63 -17.96 11.80
N VAL A 92 17.85 -18.31 10.79
CA VAL A 92 16.93 -17.38 10.14
C VAL A 92 15.79 -16.99 11.08
N TYR A 93 15.33 -17.90 11.93
CA TYR A 93 14.29 -17.63 12.92
C TYR A 93 14.70 -16.53 13.91
N VAL A 94 15.96 -16.48 14.34
CA VAL A 94 16.47 -15.43 15.24
C VAL A 94 16.83 -14.14 14.48
N LEU A 95 17.32 -14.25 13.25
CA LEU A 95 17.72 -13.09 12.44
C LEU A 95 16.54 -12.32 11.84
N ALA A 96 15.44 -12.99 11.50
CA ALA A 96 14.30 -12.37 10.82
C ALA A 96 13.72 -11.14 11.56
N PRO A 97 13.46 -11.17 12.89
CA PRO A 97 13.02 -9.98 13.63
C PRO A 97 14.05 -8.84 13.61
N ILE A 98 15.33 -9.17 13.63
CA ILE A 98 16.42 -8.19 13.61
C ILE A 98 16.48 -7.50 12.24
N ILE A 99 16.34 -8.27 11.16
CA ILE A 99 16.30 -7.77 9.78
C ILE A 99 15.06 -6.91 9.54
N ALA A 100 13.93 -7.18 10.21
CA ALA A 100 12.75 -6.31 10.13
C ALA A 100 12.94 -5.01 10.94
N ALA A 101 13.55 -5.08 12.12
CA ALA A 101 13.66 -3.94 13.04
C ALA A 101 14.75 -2.93 12.65
N ILE A 102 15.94 -3.38 12.25
CA ILE A 102 17.07 -2.49 11.92
C ILE A 102 16.68 -1.45 10.84
N PRO A 103 16.07 -1.84 9.71
CA PRO A 103 15.67 -0.90 8.67
C PRO A 103 14.68 0.16 9.16
N ALA A 104 13.72 -0.25 9.99
CA ALA A 104 12.72 0.68 10.55
C ALA A 104 13.39 1.81 11.35
N PHE A 105 14.44 1.51 12.11
CA PHE A 105 15.24 2.51 12.83
C PHE A 105 16.19 3.30 11.92
N MET A 106 16.72 2.68 10.88
CA MET A 106 17.66 3.35 9.95
C MET A 106 17.00 4.48 9.16
N ALA A 107 15.73 4.33 8.78
CA ALA A 107 15.02 5.30 7.95
C ALA A 107 14.88 6.70 8.58
N ILE A 108 14.83 6.81 9.92
CA ILE A 108 14.73 8.11 10.62
C ILE A 108 15.99 8.97 10.47
N ALA A 109 17.14 8.35 10.16
CA ALA A 109 18.43 9.03 10.12
C ALA A 109 18.46 10.21 9.14
N VAL A 110 17.65 10.13 8.09
CA VAL A 110 17.64 11.10 7.00
C VAL A 110 16.44 12.06 7.08
N ILE A 111 15.65 12.00 8.16
CA ILE A 111 14.47 12.84 8.32
C ILE A 111 14.85 14.17 9.01
N PRO A 112 14.55 15.33 8.40
CA PRO A 112 14.86 16.63 8.98
C PRO A 112 13.85 17.02 10.07
N PHE A 113 14.31 17.18 11.31
CA PHE A 113 13.49 17.67 12.43
C PHE A 113 13.48 19.20 12.56
N GLY A 114 14.36 19.90 11.83
CA GLY A 114 14.46 21.36 11.88
C GLY A 114 15.29 21.95 10.74
N PRO A 115 15.37 23.30 10.66
CA PRO A 115 16.05 24.01 9.59
C PRO A 115 17.55 23.72 9.54
N PRO A 116 18.15 23.63 8.35
CA PRO A 116 19.62 23.55 8.20
C PRO A 116 20.34 24.73 8.87
N GLY A 117 19.78 25.95 8.79
CA GLY A 117 20.40 27.18 9.32
C GLY A 117 20.08 27.51 10.78
N ASN A 118 19.34 26.68 11.50
CA ASN A 118 18.98 26.92 12.91
C ASN A 118 19.77 25.95 13.80
N GLU A 119 21.06 26.22 13.88
CA GLU A 119 22.01 25.44 14.65
C GLU A 119 21.64 25.51 16.14
N VAL A 120 21.14 24.41 16.69
CA VAL A 120 20.94 24.34 18.14
C VAL A 120 22.30 24.10 18.77
N SER A 121 22.65 24.92 19.75
CA SER A 121 23.85 24.71 20.55
C SER A 121 23.63 23.53 21.50
N ILE A 122 24.18 22.37 21.16
CA ILE A 122 24.30 21.24 22.10
C ILE A 122 25.69 21.35 22.73
N PHE A 123 25.76 21.67 24.02
CA PHE A 123 27.03 21.84 24.76
C PHE A 123 28.04 22.78 24.07
N GLY A 124 27.57 23.87 23.47
CA GLY A 124 28.41 24.86 22.79
C GLY A 124 28.79 24.53 21.33
N GLN A 125 28.41 23.35 20.82
CA GLN A 125 28.55 22.98 19.41
C GLN A 125 27.23 23.25 18.66
N ARG A 126 27.34 23.98 17.56
CA ARG A 126 26.22 24.38 16.71
C ARG A 126 25.95 23.27 15.71
N THR A 127 24.82 22.58 15.84
CA THR A 127 24.49 21.44 14.97
C THR A 127 23.06 21.45 14.48
N THR A 128 22.88 20.90 13.27
CA THR A 128 21.56 20.75 12.66
C THR A 128 20.72 19.69 13.35
N MET A 129 19.40 19.90 13.34
CA MET A 129 18.40 18.95 13.84
C MET A 129 18.14 17.80 12.84
N GLN A 130 19.18 17.31 12.19
CA GLN A 130 19.14 16.17 11.29
C GLN A 130 20.40 15.33 11.55
N LEU A 131 20.25 14.00 11.52
CA LEU A 131 21.38 13.10 11.81
C LEU A 131 22.35 13.05 10.62
N THR A 132 21.82 12.84 9.42
CA THR A 132 22.59 12.97 8.18
C THR A 132 21.67 13.38 7.02
N ASP A 133 22.22 13.98 5.97
CA ASP A 133 21.53 14.17 4.71
C ASP A 133 22.36 13.61 3.56
N LEU A 134 21.67 13.09 2.55
CA LEU A 134 22.28 12.44 1.39
C LEU A 134 21.60 12.97 0.12
N PRO A 135 22.33 13.19 -0.98
CA PRO A 135 21.71 13.57 -2.26
C PRO A 135 20.63 12.58 -2.73
N ILE A 136 20.78 11.31 -2.32
CA ILE A 136 19.88 10.20 -2.64
C ILE A 136 19.06 9.73 -1.42
N ALA A 137 18.79 10.64 -0.47
CA ALA A 137 18.09 10.36 0.79
C ALA A 137 16.81 9.52 0.63
N MET A 138 15.97 9.89 -0.34
CA MET A 138 14.71 9.19 -0.56
C MET A 138 14.87 7.79 -1.16
N LEU A 139 15.90 7.57 -1.99
CA LEU A 139 16.24 6.24 -2.49
C LEU A 139 16.78 5.35 -1.38
N TYR A 140 17.51 5.92 -0.42
CA TYR A 140 17.93 5.22 0.78
C TYR A 140 16.73 4.75 1.61
N ILE A 141 15.72 5.60 1.81
CA ILE A 141 14.49 5.20 2.54
C ILE A 141 13.79 4.03 1.84
N LEU A 142 13.62 4.08 0.51
CA LEU A 142 13.04 2.98 -0.26
C LEU A 142 13.87 1.69 -0.11
N ALA A 143 15.19 1.77 -0.30
CA ALA A 143 16.06 0.59 -0.18
C ALA A 143 15.98 -0.07 1.20
N VAL A 144 15.95 0.75 2.26
CA VAL A 144 15.83 0.29 3.64
C VAL A 144 14.43 -0.31 3.88
N ALA A 145 13.36 0.30 3.38
CA ALA A 145 12.01 -0.28 3.45
C ALA A 145 11.94 -1.66 2.78
N SER A 146 12.50 -1.81 1.57
CA SER A 146 12.57 -3.10 0.88
C SER A 146 13.28 -4.18 1.69
N VAL A 147 14.35 -3.83 2.44
CA VAL A 147 15.05 -4.77 3.34
C VAL A 147 14.16 -5.22 4.50
N GLY A 148 13.30 -4.33 5.02
CA GLY A 148 12.33 -4.68 6.06
C GLY A 148 11.35 -5.78 5.64
N ILE A 149 10.91 -5.77 4.37
CA ILE A 149 10.01 -6.79 3.79
C ILE A 149 10.64 -8.19 3.83
N TYR A 150 11.95 -8.31 3.59
CA TYR A 150 12.66 -9.58 3.68
C TYR A 150 12.57 -10.18 5.10
N GLY A 151 12.59 -9.35 6.14
CA GLY A 151 12.41 -9.81 7.52
C GLY A 151 11.10 -10.57 7.72
N ILE A 152 10.02 -10.11 7.10
CA ILE A 152 8.68 -10.73 7.19
C ILE A 152 8.62 -12.05 6.42
N VAL A 153 9.19 -12.13 5.22
CA VAL A 153 9.23 -13.37 4.42
C VAL A 153 10.07 -14.44 5.11
N LEU A 154 11.26 -14.06 5.58
CA LEU A 154 12.17 -14.95 6.27
C LEU A 154 11.57 -15.45 7.59
N ALA A 155 10.77 -14.64 8.27
CA ALA A 155 10.02 -15.05 9.46
C ALA A 155 9.00 -16.16 9.12
N GLY A 156 8.19 -15.94 8.07
CA GLY A 156 7.22 -16.94 7.61
C GLY A 156 7.87 -18.26 7.19
N TRP A 157 8.97 -18.19 6.45
CA TRP A 157 9.70 -19.39 5.98
C TRP A 157 10.44 -20.13 7.09
N SER A 158 11.14 -19.40 7.97
CA SER A 158 11.94 -20.01 9.04
C SER A 158 11.10 -20.69 10.12
N SER A 159 9.82 -20.34 10.24
CA SER A 159 8.87 -20.93 11.19
C SER A 159 8.69 -22.46 11.05
N GLY A 160 8.96 -23.02 9.87
CA GLY A 160 8.84 -24.46 9.60
C GLY A 160 7.39 -24.97 9.51
N SER A 161 6.42 -24.07 9.33
CA SER A 161 4.99 -24.36 9.16
C SER A 161 4.44 -23.73 7.88
N THR A 162 3.42 -24.36 7.27
CA THR A 162 2.84 -23.88 6.00
C THR A 162 1.93 -22.66 6.19
N TYR A 163 1.26 -22.55 7.34
CA TYR A 163 0.36 -21.42 7.62
C TYR A 163 1.12 -20.07 7.72
N PRO A 164 2.21 -19.96 8.50
CA PRO A 164 2.96 -18.71 8.61
C PRO A 164 3.70 -18.37 7.33
N LEU A 165 4.13 -19.39 6.56
CA LEU A 165 4.71 -19.19 5.23
C LEU A 165 3.71 -18.53 4.28
N LEU A 166 2.46 -19.00 4.23
CA LEU A 166 1.43 -18.43 3.36
C LEU A 166 1.06 -17.00 3.78
N GLY A 167 1.01 -16.73 5.09
CA GLY A 167 0.85 -15.38 5.62
C GLY A 167 2.00 -14.44 5.25
N GLY A 168 3.26 -14.89 5.39
CA GLY A 168 4.45 -14.14 5.01
C GLY A 168 4.55 -13.84 3.51
N LEU A 169 4.21 -14.81 2.66
CA LEU A 169 4.19 -14.63 1.20
C LEU A 169 3.15 -13.61 0.74
N ARG A 170 1.95 -13.62 1.36
CA ARG A 170 0.91 -12.61 1.08
C ARG A 170 1.30 -11.22 1.53
N SER A 171 1.90 -11.12 2.73
CA SER A 171 2.45 -9.86 3.24
C SER A 171 3.48 -9.26 2.28
N CYS A 172 4.40 -10.10 1.82
CA CYS A 172 5.43 -9.70 0.87
C CYS A 172 4.86 -9.20 -0.47
N ALA A 173 3.96 -9.98 -1.06
CA ALA A 173 3.30 -9.60 -2.32
C ALA A 173 2.52 -8.29 -2.17
N GLN A 174 1.89 -8.07 -1.00
CA GLN A 174 1.23 -6.80 -0.68
C GLN A 174 2.24 -5.65 -0.59
N MET A 175 3.20 -5.70 0.34
CA MET A 175 4.13 -4.59 0.57
C MET A 175 4.88 -4.21 -0.70
N ILE A 176 5.41 -5.20 -1.46
CA ILE A 176 6.10 -4.93 -2.73
C ILE A 176 5.18 -4.22 -3.74
N SER A 177 3.92 -4.67 -3.87
CA SER A 177 2.97 -4.05 -4.82
C SER A 177 2.67 -2.59 -4.47
N TYR A 178 2.57 -2.28 -3.18
CA TYR A 178 2.30 -0.92 -2.70
C TYR A 178 3.56 -0.04 -2.68
N GLU A 179 4.74 -0.63 -2.50
CA GLU A 179 6.03 0.05 -2.58
C GLU A 179 6.29 0.59 -4.00
N ILE A 180 5.93 -0.17 -5.05
CA ILE A 180 6.02 0.29 -6.45
C ILE A 180 5.13 1.52 -6.67
N ALA A 181 3.88 1.48 -6.21
CA ALA A 181 2.97 2.62 -6.32
C ALA A 181 3.46 3.84 -5.52
N MET A 182 4.05 3.61 -4.35
CA MET A 182 4.66 4.63 -3.50
C MET A 182 5.86 5.30 -4.18
N GLY A 183 6.75 4.51 -4.79
CA GLY A 183 7.89 5.03 -5.56
C GLY A 183 7.48 5.89 -6.75
N ALA A 184 6.41 5.50 -7.46
CA ALA A 184 5.84 6.32 -8.54
C ALA A 184 5.26 7.66 -8.03
N ALA A 185 4.63 7.66 -6.85
CA ALA A 185 4.17 8.89 -6.20
C ALA A 185 5.33 9.81 -5.81
N PHE A 186 6.45 9.24 -5.32
CA PHE A 186 7.67 10.00 -4.99
C PHE A 186 8.34 10.63 -6.21
N ALA A 187 8.36 9.93 -7.35
CA ALA A 187 8.98 10.46 -8.56
C ALA A 187 8.31 11.76 -9.04
N SER A 188 6.99 11.93 -8.82
CA SER A 188 6.31 13.20 -9.08
C SER A 188 6.80 14.34 -8.17
N VAL A 189 7.12 14.02 -6.91
CA VAL A 189 7.67 14.99 -5.95
C VAL A 189 9.09 15.40 -6.36
N PHE A 190 9.94 14.44 -6.75
CA PHE A 190 11.32 14.71 -7.17
C PHE A 190 11.39 15.60 -8.42
N LEU A 191 10.48 15.40 -9.38
CA LEU A 191 10.39 16.26 -10.57
C LEU A 191 10.02 17.70 -10.20
N TYR A 192 9.24 17.90 -9.15
CA TYR A 192 8.84 19.23 -8.71
C TYR A 192 9.90 19.92 -7.83
N SER A 193 10.50 19.20 -6.87
CA SER A 193 11.56 19.70 -6.00
C SER A 193 12.90 19.89 -6.73
N GLY A 194 13.16 19.11 -7.77
CA GLY A 194 14.46 19.08 -8.47
C GLY A 194 15.57 18.36 -7.69
N SER A 195 15.23 17.69 -6.59
CA SER A 195 16.16 17.04 -5.66
C SER A 195 15.53 15.80 -5.01
N MET A 196 16.37 14.84 -4.62
CA MET A 196 16.00 13.67 -3.82
C MET A 196 16.50 13.75 -2.36
N SER A 197 17.18 14.84 -1.97
CA SER A 197 17.54 15.14 -0.58
C SER A 197 16.29 15.56 0.22
N THR A 198 16.16 15.09 1.45
CA THR A 198 15.00 15.41 2.30
C THR A 198 15.00 16.86 2.76
N SER A 199 16.18 17.45 3.00
CA SER A 199 16.29 18.87 3.40
C SER A 199 15.94 19.79 2.23
N ALA A 200 16.48 19.52 1.04
CA ALA A 200 16.21 20.28 -0.17
C ALA A 200 14.72 20.20 -0.58
N ILE A 201 14.08 19.04 -0.41
CA ILE A 201 12.63 18.89 -0.64
C ILE A 201 11.83 19.79 0.31
N VAL A 202 12.18 19.84 1.60
CA VAL A 202 11.47 20.70 2.56
C VAL A 202 11.69 22.19 2.27
N ASP A 203 12.88 22.57 1.79
CA ASP A 203 13.19 23.95 1.39
C ASP A 203 12.43 24.37 0.13
N ALA A 204 12.26 23.46 -0.83
CA ALA A 204 11.42 23.67 -2.02
C ALA A 204 9.93 23.89 -1.69
N GLN A 205 9.49 23.54 -0.47
CA GLN A 205 8.12 23.75 0.03
C GLN A 205 7.93 25.11 0.73
N LYS A 206 8.86 26.06 0.56
CA LYS A 206 8.78 27.40 1.15
C LYS A 206 7.53 28.17 0.75
N ASP A 207 7.18 28.15 -0.54
CA ASP A 207 6.09 28.96 -1.07
C ASP A 207 4.72 28.28 -0.91
N ARG A 208 4.63 26.99 -1.26
CA ARG A 208 3.42 26.19 -1.15
C ARG A 208 3.76 24.74 -0.79
N TRP A 209 2.93 24.15 0.04
CA TRP A 209 3.04 22.73 0.38
C TRP A 209 2.69 21.84 -0.81
N PHE A 210 3.40 20.72 -0.95
CA PHE A 210 3.18 19.81 -2.06
C PHE A 210 1.85 19.06 -1.96
N ILE A 211 1.19 19.04 -0.80
CA ILE A 211 -0.19 18.55 -0.71
C ILE A 211 -1.16 19.31 -1.62
N ILE A 212 -0.96 20.63 -1.80
CA ILE A 212 -1.83 21.47 -2.65
C ILE A 212 -1.46 21.32 -4.13
N LEU A 213 -0.16 21.17 -4.42
CA LEU A 213 0.36 21.11 -5.78
C LEU A 213 0.27 19.70 -6.39
N LEU A 214 0.45 18.66 -5.58
CA LEU A 214 0.48 17.26 -5.97
C LEU A 214 -0.55 16.45 -5.16
N PRO A 215 -1.85 16.79 -5.22
CA PRO A 215 -2.88 16.13 -4.41
C PRO A 215 -3.05 14.65 -4.79
N VAL A 216 -2.90 14.30 -6.08
CA VAL A 216 -2.99 12.90 -6.53
C VAL A 216 -1.84 12.07 -5.97
N SER A 217 -0.60 12.58 -6.05
CA SER A 217 0.56 11.91 -5.44
C SER A 217 0.38 11.73 -3.93
N PHE A 218 -0.18 12.73 -3.24
CA PHE A 218 -0.46 12.63 -1.81
C PHE A 218 -1.50 11.56 -1.49
N ILE A 219 -2.62 11.51 -2.23
CA ILE A 219 -3.66 10.49 -2.03
C ILE A 219 -3.10 9.09 -2.27
N ILE A 220 -2.36 8.90 -3.36
CA ILE A 220 -1.71 7.61 -3.67
C ILE A 220 -0.75 7.25 -2.53
N TYR A 221 0.06 8.20 -2.08
CA TYR A 221 0.98 7.98 -0.98
C TYR A 221 0.26 7.55 0.31
N ILE A 222 -0.82 8.23 0.69
CA ILE A 222 -1.64 7.91 1.87
C ILE A 222 -2.19 6.48 1.78
N VAL A 223 -2.68 6.06 0.62
CA VAL A 223 -3.16 4.68 0.44
C VAL A 223 -2.00 3.68 0.53
N THR A 224 -0.85 3.99 -0.08
CA THR A 224 0.32 3.10 -0.09
C THR A 224 1.02 2.98 1.26
N MET A 225 1.07 4.04 2.06
CA MET A 225 1.67 3.98 3.40
C MET A 225 0.84 3.11 4.36
N ILE A 226 -0.48 3.03 4.17
CA ILE A 226 -1.33 2.10 4.92
C ILE A 226 -1.05 0.66 4.46
N GLY A 227 -0.91 0.44 3.15
CA GLY A 227 -0.57 -0.87 2.59
C GLY A 227 0.78 -1.40 3.08
N GLU A 228 1.76 -0.52 3.22
CA GLU A 228 3.13 -0.83 3.66
C GLU A 228 3.22 -1.19 5.14
N THR A 229 2.42 -0.54 5.97
CA THR A 229 2.42 -0.75 7.42
C THR A 229 1.60 -1.95 7.88
N ASN A 230 0.95 -2.66 6.95
CA ASN A 230 0.08 -3.82 7.23
C ASN A 230 -0.99 -3.56 8.30
N ARG A 231 -1.47 -2.31 8.43
CA ARG A 231 -2.49 -1.96 9.41
C ARG A 231 -3.90 -1.96 8.84
N ALA A 232 -4.88 -2.23 9.70
CA ALA A 232 -6.28 -2.19 9.36
C ALA A 232 -6.62 -0.81 8.73
N PRO A 233 -7.27 -0.77 7.55
CA PRO A 233 -8.03 -1.82 6.87
C PRO A 233 -7.23 -2.84 6.02
N PHE A 234 -5.92 -2.64 5.83
CA PHE A 234 -5.04 -3.44 4.96
C PHE A 234 -4.15 -4.44 5.74
N ASP A 235 -4.70 -4.95 6.84
CA ASP A 235 -4.08 -5.96 7.69
C ASP A 235 -4.47 -7.37 7.23
N MET A 236 -3.95 -7.74 6.06
CA MET A 236 -4.05 -9.09 5.49
C MET A 236 -3.18 -10.12 6.19
N PRO A 237 -1.92 -9.80 6.56
CA PRO A 237 -1.01 -10.79 7.11
C PRO A 237 -1.36 -11.18 8.54
N GLU A 238 -1.82 -10.26 9.40
CA GLU A 238 -2.13 -10.53 10.81
C GLU A 238 -3.60 -10.97 11.00
N SER A 239 -4.37 -11.06 9.92
CA SER A 239 -5.82 -11.26 9.97
C SER A 239 -6.19 -12.59 10.64
N GLU A 240 -6.59 -12.51 11.91
CA GLU A 240 -7.08 -13.64 12.71
C GLU A 240 -8.24 -14.40 12.04
N GLY A 241 -8.99 -13.73 11.17
CA GLY A 241 -10.15 -14.30 10.47
C GLY A 241 -9.86 -15.05 9.17
N ASP A 242 -8.65 -14.96 8.62
CA ASP A 242 -8.28 -15.64 7.36
C ASP A 242 -7.11 -16.61 7.60
N LEU A 243 -5.95 -16.07 8.01
CA LEU A 243 -4.71 -16.82 8.18
C LEU A 243 -4.10 -16.52 9.53
N VAL A 244 -4.74 -17.03 10.60
CA VAL A 244 -4.29 -17.12 12.00
C VAL A 244 -2.96 -16.40 12.24
N GLY A 245 -2.94 -15.08 12.46
CA GLY A 245 -1.76 -14.32 12.93
C GLY A 245 -0.51 -14.28 12.02
N GLY A 246 -0.58 -14.76 10.77
CA GLY A 246 0.48 -14.60 9.77
C GLY A 246 1.85 -15.15 10.16
N PHE A 247 2.89 -14.34 9.96
CA PHE A 247 4.27 -14.69 10.27
C PHE A 247 4.61 -14.65 11.77
N ASN A 248 3.71 -14.14 12.62
CA ASN A 248 3.95 -13.94 14.05
C ASN A 248 3.58 -15.15 14.91
N THR A 249 2.87 -16.14 14.37
CA THR A 249 2.25 -17.23 15.16
C THR A 249 3.21 -18.04 16.01
N GLU A 250 4.40 -18.30 15.48
CA GLU A 250 5.39 -19.16 16.14
C GLU A 250 6.28 -18.36 17.10
N TYR A 251 6.32 -17.04 16.98
CA TYR A 251 7.20 -16.17 17.75
C TYR A 251 6.65 -15.87 19.15
N SER A 252 7.52 -15.99 20.15
CA SER A 252 7.23 -15.62 21.54
C SER A 252 8.15 -14.49 22.03
N SER A 253 7.84 -13.96 23.21
CA SER A 253 8.71 -13.08 24.00
C SER A 253 9.25 -11.89 23.19
N ILE A 254 10.56 -11.66 23.23
CA ILE A 254 11.25 -10.53 22.62
C ILE A 254 11.24 -10.58 21.09
N LYS A 255 11.27 -11.76 20.47
CA LYS A 255 11.27 -11.88 19.00
C LYS A 255 9.94 -11.43 18.41
N PHE A 256 8.83 -11.83 19.04
CA PHE A 256 7.50 -11.30 18.71
C PHE A 256 7.42 -9.79 18.94
N ALA A 257 7.94 -9.34 20.09
CA ALA A 257 7.97 -7.91 20.42
C ALA A 257 8.72 -7.08 19.37
N LEU A 258 9.82 -7.59 18.82
CA LEU A 258 10.61 -6.92 17.79
C LEU A 258 9.84 -6.75 16.47
N PHE A 259 9.04 -7.73 16.04
CA PHE A 259 8.19 -7.57 14.86
C PHE A 259 7.12 -6.50 15.06
N MET A 260 6.41 -6.55 16.18
CA MET A 260 5.41 -5.54 16.52
C MET A 260 6.07 -4.15 16.64
N LEU A 261 7.23 -4.08 17.28
CA LEU A 261 8.00 -2.85 17.39
C LEU A 261 8.38 -2.30 16.02
N ALA A 262 8.90 -3.15 15.13
CA ALA A 262 9.28 -2.76 13.78
C ALA A 262 8.10 -2.20 12.99
N GLU A 263 6.91 -2.81 13.09
CA GLU A 263 5.69 -2.33 12.44
C GLU A 263 5.27 -0.94 12.97
N TYR A 264 5.29 -0.73 14.29
CA TYR A 264 4.99 0.59 14.87
C TYR A 264 6.06 1.64 14.54
N VAL A 265 7.34 1.27 14.52
CA VAL A 265 8.41 2.18 14.10
C VAL A 265 8.20 2.53 12.62
N ASN A 266 7.88 1.56 11.77
CA ASN A 266 7.60 1.82 10.36
C ASN A 266 6.40 2.76 10.19
N MET A 267 5.35 2.64 11.01
CA MET A 267 4.21 3.58 11.03
C MET A 267 4.65 5.02 11.34
N VAL A 268 5.54 5.21 12.30
CA VAL A 268 6.12 6.53 12.61
C VAL A 268 6.97 7.01 11.43
N THR A 269 7.78 6.13 10.83
CA THR A 269 8.64 6.45 9.69
C THR A 269 7.83 6.87 8.46
N VAL A 270 6.82 6.13 8.02
CA VAL A 270 6.01 6.51 6.86
C VAL A 270 5.21 7.79 7.12
N SER A 271 4.78 8.02 8.37
CA SER A 271 4.14 9.28 8.76
C SER A 271 5.12 10.45 8.70
N ALA A 272 6.36 10.24 9.15
CA ALA A 272 7.43 11.22 9.06
C ALA A 272 7.80 11.54 7.60
N VAL A 273 7.89 10.53 6.73
CA VAL A 273 8.10 10.70 5.28
C VAL A 273 6.93 11.44 4.62
N SER A 274 5.69 11.16 5.00
CA SER A 274 4.54 11.95 4.53
C SER A 274 4.67 13.42 4.90
N ALA A 275 5.10 13.68 6.14
CA ALA A 275 5.22 15.03 6.67
C ALA A 275 6.32 15.81 5.94
N THR A 276 7.46 15.18 5.66
CA THR A 276 8.58 15.79 4.92
C THR A 276 8.23 16.03 3.46
N LEU A 277 7.61 15.07 2.77
CA LEU A 277 7.37 15.18 1.34
C LEU A 277 6.17 16.04 0.96
N PHE A 278 5.10 16.05 1.75
CA PHE A 278 3.84 16.68 1.34
C PHE A 278 3.41 17.85 2.25
N LEU A 279 3.72 17.77 3.54
CA LEU A 279 3.21 18.72 4.54
C LEU A 279 4.22 19.79 4.95
N GLY A 280 5.28 20.04 4.19
CA GLY A 280 6.24 21.11 4.52
C GLY A 280 7.26 20.74 5.60
N GLY A 281 7.41 19.46 5.97
CA GLY A 281 8.34 18.99 6.99
C GLY A 281 8.18 19.70 8.33
N TRP A 282 9.27 20.33 8.80
CA TRP A 282 9.32 21.10 10.05
C TRP A 282 8.72 22.52 9.94
N ARG A 283 8.37 23.00 8.75
CA ARG A 283 7.89 24.39 8.54
C ARG A 283 6.48 24.58 9.09
N ALA A 284 6.20 25.74 9.68
CA ALA A 284 4.85 26.06 10.15
C ALA A 284 3.81 26.10 9.01
N PRO A 285 2.52 25.80 9.28
CA PRO A 285 1.42 25.94 8.32
C PRO A 285 1.29 27.34 7.72
N ALA A 286 0.89 27.40 6.44
CA ALA A 286 0.80 28.61 5.63
C ALA A 286 -0.02 29.79 6.21
N PRO A 287 -0.97 29.63 7.16
CA PRO A 287 -1.50 30.79 7.87
C PRO A 287 -0.59 31.27 9.01
N ILE A 288 0.11 30.38 9.71
CA ILE A 288 0.87 30.74 10.93
C ILE A 288 2.26 31.31 10.60
N SER A 289 2.88 30.83 9.52
CA SER A 289 4.19 31.31 9.06
C SER A 289 4.18 32.76 8.58
N THR A 290 3.04 33.28 8.12
CA THR A 290 2.89 34.67 7.65
C THR A 290 2.59 35.66 8.77
N TYR A 291 1.89 35.23 9.83
CA TYR A 291 1.58 36.09 10.98
C TYR A 291 2.62 36.04 12.09
N TRP A 292 3.45 34.99 12.16
CA TRP A 292 4.46 34.84 13.20
C TRP A 292 5.84 34.49 12.62
N GLU A 293 6.69 35.52 12.48
CA GLU A 293 8.07 35.37 11.96
C GLU A 293 8.94 34.44 12.84
N GLY A 294 8.66 34.36 14.14
CA GLY A 294 9.31 33.46 15.09
C GLY A 294 8.91 31.98 15.01
N ALA A 295 7.88 31.62 14.24
CA ALA A 295 7.33 30.26 14.22
C ALA A 295 8.29 29.18 13.69
N ASN A 296 9.35 29.59 12.98
CA ASN A 296 10.36 28.71 12.38
C ASN A 296 11.75 28.81 13.05
N HIS A 297 11.86 29.49 14.20
CA HIS A 297 13.13 29.68 14.93
C HIS A 297 13.17 28.86 16.23
N GLY A 298 14.38 28.55 16.71
CA GLY A 298 14.60 27.75 17.92
C GLY A 298 14.04 26.32 17.82
N TRP A 299 13.30 25.90 18.85
CA TRP A 299 12.73 24.54 18.97
C TRP A 299 11.34 24.38 18.34
N TRP A 300 10.72 25.46 17.87
CA TRP A 300 9.38 25.44 17.25
C TRP A 300 9.27 24.54 16.01
N PRO A 301 10.26 24.50 15.10
CA PRO A 301 10.24 23.57 13.96
C PRO A 301 10.04 22.10 14.33
N MET A 302 10.71 21.66 15.40
CA MET A 302 10.58 20.29 15.89
C MET A 302 9.16 20.03 16.40
N LEU A 303 8.55 20.99 17.11
CA LEU A 303 7.16 20.86 17.57
C LEU A 303 6.18 20.76 16.41
N TRP A 304 6.33 21.58 15.36
CA TRP A 304 5.48 21.46 14.16
C TRP A 304 5.62 20.12 13.47
N PHE A 305 6.84 19.62 13.37
CA PHE A 305 7.11 18.29 12.81
C PHE A 305 6.40 17.20 13.65
N VAL A 306 6.60 17.21 14.97
CA VAL A 306 5.97 16.25 15.90
C VAL A 306 4.45 16.32 15.82
N ILE A 307 3.87 17.51 15.77
CA ILE A 307 2.41 17.69 15.65
C ILE A 307 1.90 17.06 14.35
N LYS A 308 2.57 17.29 13.21
CA LYS A 308 2.16 16.70 11.91
C LYS A 308 2.27 15.18 11.92
N VAL A 309 3.37 14.64 12.45
CA VAL A 309 3.54 13.19 12.62
C VAL A 309 2.43 12.64 13.52
N GLN A 310 2.13 13.29 14.64
CA GLN A 310 1.07 12.85 15.55
C GLN A 310 -0.34 12.93 14.93
N LEU A 311 -0.60 13.91 14.07
CA LEU A 311 -1.85 14.00 13.30
C LEU A 311 -1.98 12.85 12.31
N LEU A 312 -0.90 12.48 11.62
CA LEU A 312 -0.88 11.33 10.72
C LEU A 312 -1.00 9.99 11.47
N LEU A 313 -0.37 9.86 12.64
CA LEU A 313 -0.58 8.71 13.53
C LEU A 313 -2.02 8.64 14.02
N PHE A 314 -2.63 9.78 14.39
CA PHE A 314 -4.05 9.83 14.73
C PHE A 314 -4.93 9.43 13.54
N PHE A 315 -4.57 9.81 12.31
CA PHE A 315 -5.25 9.37 11.10
C PHE A 315 -5.19 7.85 10.93
N PHE A 316 -4.04 7.20 11.13
CA PHE A 316 -3.93 5.73 11.15
C PHE A 316 -4.90 5.09 12.16
N ILE A 317 -4.91 5.61 13.38
CA ILE A 317 -5.77 5.09 14.46
C ILE A 317 -7.26 5.30 14.12
N TRP A 318 -7.59 6.44 13.52
CA TRP A 318 -8.96 6.76 13.12
C TRP A 318 -9.45 5.85 11.99
N LEU A 319 -8.60 5.57 10.99
CA LEU A 319 -8.91 4.61 9.93
C LEU A 319 -9.16 3.20 10.49
N ARG A 320 -8.31 2.75 11.41
CA ARG A 320 -8.50 1.46 12.10
C ARG A 320 -9.85 1.36 12.83
N GLY A 321 -10.29 2.45 13.44
CA GLY A 321 -11.56 2.50 14.17
C GLY A 321 -12.81 2.64 13.30
N THR A 322 -12.67 3.07 12.04
CA THR A 322 -13.81 3.39 11.15
C THR A 322 -14.03 2.39 10.02
N LEU A 323 -12.95 1.85 9.44
CA LEU A 323 -13.04 1.06 8.21
C LEU A 323 -13.06 -0.44 8.48
N PRO A 324 -13.89 -1.21 7.74
CA PRO A 324 -13.82 -2.67 7.76
C PRO A 324 -12.55 -3.16 7.07
N ARG A 325 -12.15 -4.40 7.38
CA ARG A 325 -11.05 -5.06 6.67
C ARG A 325 -11.45 -5.33 5.22
N VAL A 326 -10.54 -5.02 4.29
CA VAL A 326 -10.69 -5.34 2.87
C VAL A 326 -10.26 -6.80 2.65
N ARG A 327 -10.55 -7.44 1.50
CA ARG A 327 -10.04 -8.77 1.12
C ARG A 327 -8.75 -8.66 0.28
N TYR A 328 -7.85 -9.63 0.37
CA TYR A 328 -6.56 -9.66 -0.36
C TYR A 328 -6.72 -9.37 -1.85
N ASP A 329 -7.64 -10.07 -2.51
CA ASP A 329 -7.85 -9.93 -3.95
C ASP A 329 -8.30 -8.53 -4.35
N GLN A 330 -9.11 -7.87 -3.52
CA GLN A 330 -9.57 -6.50 -3.76
C GLN A 330 -8.42 -5.50 -3.53
N LEU A 331 -7.61 -5.75 -2.49
CA LEU A 331 -6.45 -4.94 -2.19
C LEU A 331 -5.41 -5.02 -3.31
N MET A 332 -5.15 -6.20 -3.85
CA MET A 332 -4.22 -6.38 -4.97
C MET A 332 -4.76 -5.75 -6.26
N LYS A 333 -6.06 -5.86 -6.52
CA LYS A 333 -6.71 -5.16 -7.64
C LYS A 333 -6.59 -3.64 -7.50
N LEU A 334 -6.76 -3.08 -6.31
CA LEU A 334 -6.59 -1.64 -6.07
C LEU A 334 -5.17 -1.18 -6.39
N GLY A 335 -4.15 -1.88 -5.89
CA GLY A 335 -2.75 -1.55 -6.19
C GLY A 335 -2.43 -1.60 -7.68
N TRP A 336 -2.69 -2.75 -8.31
CA TRP A 336 -2.28 -3.01 -9.69
C TRP A 336 -3.14 -2.37 -10.76
N LYS A 337 -4.47 -2.30 -10.57
CA LYS A 337 -5.38 -1.77 -11.59
C LYS A 337 -5.70 -0.29 -11.42
N VAL A 338 -5.51 0.27 -10.22
CA VAL A 338 -5.88 1.67 -9.94
C VAL A 338 -4.65 2.49 -9.56
N LEU A 339 -3.95 2.16 -8.47
CA LEU A 339 -2.90 3.04 -7.94
C LEU A 339 -1.71 3.18 -8.88
N ILE A 340 -1.19 2.07 -9.44
CA ILE A 340 -0.03 2.11 -10.34
C ILE A 340 -0.36 2.84 -11.66
N PRO A 341 -1.46 2.54 -12.38
CA PRO A 341 -1.78 3.28 -13.60
C PRO A 341 -2.02 4.76 -13.35
N VAL A 342 -2.75 5.12 -12.29
CA VAL A 342 -3.03 6.52 -11.94
C VAL A 342 -1.75 7.26 -11.56
N SER A 343 -0.83 6.64 -10.82
CA SER A 343 0.44 7.27 -10.45
C SER A 343 1.32 7.55 -11.67
N VAL A 344 1.38 6.64 -12.64
CA VAL A 344 2.15 6.82 -13.88
C VAL A 344 1.54 7.92 -14.75
N VAL A 345 0.22 7.92 -14.94
CA VAL A 345 -0.46 8.99 -15.71
C VAL A 345 -0.24 10.36 -15.05
N TRP A 346 -0.35 10.42 -13.72
CA TRP A 346 -0.10 11.65 -12.97
C TRP A 346 1.36 12.11 -13.09
N LEU A 347 2.32 11.19 -13.00
CA LEU A 347 3.73 11.49 -13.17
C LEU A 347 4.02 12.07 -14.56
N MET A 348 3.43 11.49 -15.62
CA MET A 348 3.58 12.02 -16.99
C MET A 348 2.97 13.41 -17.12
N LEU A 349 1.84 13.67 -16.46
CA LEU A 349 1.22 15.00 -16.41
C LEU A 349 2.15 16.00 -15.73
N VAL A 350 2.66 15.68 -14.54
CA VAL A 350 3.57 16.56 -13.78
C VAL A 350 4.86 16.83 -14.57
N ALA A 351 5.43 15.80 -15.21
CA ALA A 351 6.60 15.94 -16.07
C ALA A 351 6.32 16.90 -17.24
N THR A 352 5.16 16.78 -17.89
CA THR A 352 4.75 17.63 -19.01
C THR A 352 4.57 19.09 -18.56
N VAL A 353 3.87 19.31 -17.44
CA VAL A 353 3.72 20.64 -16.82
C VAL A 353 5.09 21.27 -16.56
N ARG A 354 6.03 20.48 -16.02
CA ARG A 354 7.37 20.99 -15.70
C ARG A 354 8.18 21.31 -16.96
N ALA A 355 8.10 20.46 -17.98
CA ALA A 355 8.77 20.70 -19.27
C ALA A 355 8.28 21.99 -19.93
N LEU A 356 6.95 22.21 -19.98
CA LEU A 356 6.37 23.44 -20.51
C LEU A 356 6.75 24.67 -19.68
N ARG A 357 6.84 24.55 -18.36
CA ARG A 357 7.30 25.64 -17.49
C ARG A 357 8.77 25.99 -17.75
N ASN A 358 9.62 25.00 -18.04
CA ASN A 358 11.04 25.24 -18.37
C ASN A 358 11.21 25.97 -19.71
N GLU A 359 10.28 25.80 -20.65
CA GLU A 359 10.24 26.52 -21.93
C GLU A 359 9.58 27.92 -21.83
N ASN A 360 9.30 28.42 -20.62
CA ASN A 360 8.68 29.73 -20.33
C ASN A 360 7.27 29.94 -20.91
N TYR A 361 6.47 28.88 -21.08
CA TYR A 361 5.05 29.04 -21.36
C TYR A 361 4.31 29.69 -20.16
N ASP A 362 3.37 30.59 -20.45
CA ASP A 362 2.59 31.27 -19.41
C ASP A 362 1.69 30.28 -18.64
N PHE A 363 1.48 30.51 -17.35
CA PHE A 363 0.75 29.59 -16.45
C PHE A 363 -0.66 29.27 -16.99
N ASN A 364 -1.33 30.27 -17.57
CA ASN A 364 -2.64 30.11 -18.18
C ASN A 364 -2.62 29.17 -19.40
N GLN A 365 -1.55 29.23 -20.20
CA GLN A 365 -1.38 28.35 -21.36
C GLN A 365 -1.09 26.92 -20.92
N ILE A 366 -0.27 26.74 -19.88
CA ILE A 366 0.01 25.42 -19.30
C ILE A 366 -1.29 24.80 -18.76
N VAL A 367 -2.11 25.54 -18.02
CA VAL A 367 -3.39 25.06 -17.52
C VAL A 367 -4.35 24.71 -18.66
N LEU A 368 -4.37 25.48 -19.74
CA LEU A 368 -5.20 25.18 -20.92
C LEU A 368 -4.74 23.93 -21.67
N TYR A 369 -3.44 23.75 -21.92
CA TYR A 369 -2.92 22.58 -22.61
C TYR A 369 -3.06 21.31 -21.76
N VAL A 370 -2.72 21.39 -20.48
CA VAL A 370 -2.75 20.23 -19.58
C VAL A 370 -4.19 19.91 -19.16
N GLY A 371 -4.98 20.93 -18.81
CA GLY A 371 -6.41 20.77 -18.54
C GLY A 371 -7.16 20.28 -19.77
N GLY A 372 -6.85 20.80 -20.96
CA GLY A 372 -7.41 20.34 -22.23
C GLY A 372 -7.05 18.90 -22.54
N ALA A 373 -5.78 18.49 -22.33
CA ALA A 373 -5.35 17.10 -22.52
C ALA A 373 -6.01 16.14 -21.53
N VAL A 374 -6.15 16.52 -20.25
CA VAL A 374 -6.84 15.71 -19.24
C VAL A 374 -8.32 15.56 -19.58
N VAL A 375 -9.00 16.65 -19.95
CA VAL A 375 -10.40 16.60 -20.36
C VAL A 375 -10.57 15.77 -21.64
N ALA A 376 -9.66 15.89 -22.61
CA ALA A 376 -9.68 15.06 -23.80
C ALA A 376 -9.50 13.58 -23.47
N ILE A 377 -8.58 13.22 -22.56
CA ILE A 377 -8.38 11.84 -22.11
C ILE A 377 -9.61 11.32 -21.35
N LEU A 378 -10.20 12.13 -20.47
CA LEU A 378 -11.43 11.76 -19.75
C LEU A 378 -12.61 11.58 -20.69
N LEU A 379 -12.78 12.46 -21.68
CA LEU A 379 -13.81 12.33 -22.71
C LEU A 379 -13.57 11.10 -23.58
N LEU A 380 -12.33 10.83 -23.96
CA LEU A 380 -11.97 9.66 -24.77
C LEU A 380 -12.17 8.37 -23.96
N SER A 381 -11.83 8.37 -22.67
CA SER A 381 -12.13 7.26 -21.75
C SER A 381 -13.64 7.05 -21.59
N PHE A 382 -14.41 8.12 -21.42
CA PHE A 382 -15.86 8.05 -21.30
C PHE A 382 -16.52 7.52 -22.57
N VAL A 383 -16.03 7.94 -23.74
CA VAL A 383 -16.47 7.43 -25.04
C VAL A 383 -16.13 5.94 -25.17
N VAL A 384 -14.90 5.55 -24.84
CA VAL A 384 -14.47 4.14 -24.86
C VAL A 384 -15.29 3.29 -23.89
N ASP A 385 -15.60 3.78 -22.70
CA ASP A 385 -16.45 3.06 -21.73
C ASP A 385 -17.89 2.92 -22.22
N ILE A 386 -18.46 3.93 -22.89
CA ILE A 386 -19.78 3.80 -23.55
C ILE A 386 -19.74 2.73 -24.64
N PHE A 387 -18.68 2.69 -25.44
CA PHE A 387 -18.53 1.67 -26.49
C PHE A 387 -18.28 0.28 -25.92
N ARG A 388 -17.52 0.16 -24.82
CA ARG A 388 -17.30 -1.11 -24.11
C ARG A 388 -18.57 -1.61 -23.46
N ASP A 389 -19.30 -0.78 -22.74
CA ASP A 389 -20.56 -1.16 -22.11
C ASP A 389 -21.62 -1.55 -23.16
N LYS A 390 -21.57 -0.93 -24.36
CA LYS A 390 -22.39 -1.35 -25.50
C LYS A 390 -21.92 -2.68 -26.11
N SER A 391 -20.61 -2.94 -26.19
CA SER A 391 -20.05 -4.22 -26.64
C SER A 391 -20.38 -5.33 -25.66
N GLU A 392 -20.17 -5.11 -24.35
CA GLU A 392 -20.48 -6.07 -23.29
C GLU A 392 -21.97 -6.36 -23.22
N LYS A 393 -22.84 -5.36 -23.42
CA LYS A 393 -24.30 -5.58 -23.54
C LYS A 393 -24.68 -6.31 -24.83
N ALA A 394 -23.97 -6.09 -25.93
CA ALA A 394 -24.19 -6.80 -27.19
C ALA A 394 -23.72 -8.27 -27.08
N GLU A 395 -22.55 -8.51 -26.50
CA GLU A 395 -22.01 -9.84 -26.21
C GLU A 395 -22.87 -10.58 -25.19
N ALA A 396 -23.34 -9.92 -24.14
CA ALA A 396 -24.28 -10.50 -23.17
C ALA A 396 -25.65 -10.79 -23.78
N ALA A 397 -26.12 -9.96 -24.73
CA ALA A 397 -27.34 -10.24 -25.48
C ALA A 397 -27.15 -11.42 -26.45
N GLU A 398 -25.99 -11.52 -27.10
CA GLU A 398 -25.63 -12.63 -27.98
C GLU A 398 -25.44 -13.95 -27.20
N GLN A 399 -24.86 -13.89 -26.00
CA GLN A 399 -24.79 -15.03 -25.07
C GLN A 399 -26.15 -15.39 -24.47
N ALA A 400 -27.02 -14.43 -24.16
CA ALA A 400 -28.39 -14.72 -23.72
C ALA A 400 -29.22 -15.38 -24.83
N ASP A 401 -28.98 -15.01 -26.10
CA ASP A 401 -29.63 -15.64 -27.26
C ASP A 401 -29.04 -17.04 -27.53
N ALA A 402 -27.75 -17.24 -27.29
CA ALA A 402 -27.09 -18.55 -27.35
C ALA A 402 -27.52 -19.50 -26.21
N ASP A 403 -27.69 -18.99 -24.98
CA ASP A 403 -28.12 -19.74 -23.79
C ASP A 403 -29.64 -20.02 -23.78
N ALA A 404 -30.43 -19.32 -24.61
CA ALA A 404 -31.85 -19.62 -24.81
C ALA A 404 -32.05 -20.99 -25.48
N ALA A 405 -31.07 -21.47 -26.26
CA ALA A 405 -31.05 -22.82 -26.81
C ALA A 405 -30.53 -23.81 -25.76
N PHE A 406 -31.36 -24.16 -24.77
CA PHE A 406 -31.03 -25.18 -23.78
C PHE A 406 -30.76 -26.53 -24.46
N ASP A 407 -29.50 -26.99 -24.43
CA ASP A 407 -29.12 -28.34 -24.84
C ASP A 407 -29.33 -29.33 -23.68
N PRO A 408 -30.38 -30.17 -23.71
CA PRO A 408 -30.67 -31.14 -22.65
C PRO A 408 -29.62 -32.25 -22.52
N MET A 409 -28.65 -32.34 -23.44
CA MET A 409 -27.59 -33.35 -23.45
C MET A 409 -26.18 -32.73 -23.45
N ALA A 410 -26.03 -31.50 -22.96
CA ALA A 410 -24.72 -30.87 -22.80
C ALA A 410 -23.77 -31.78 -22.00
N GLY A 411 -22.70 -32.27 -22.65
CA GLY A 411 -21.72 -33.17 -22.04
C GLY A 411 -22.09 -34.66 -21.98
N GLY A 412 -23.15 -35.10 -22.68
CA GLY A 412 -23.49 -36.52 -22.83
C GLY A 412 -24.32 -37.13 -21.70
N PHE A 413 -24.73 -36.35 -20.71
CA PHE A 413 -25.63 -36.76 -19.64
C PHE A 413 -26.83 -35.81 -19.54
N PRO A 414 -28.03 -36.28 -19.19
CA PRO A 414 -29.21 -35.42 -19.06
C PRO A 414 -29.04 -34.43 -17.90
N VAL A 415 -29.03 -33.13 -18.22
CA VAL A 415 -28.99 -32.05 -17.22
C VAL A 415 -30.41 -31.51 -17.02
N PRO A 416 -30.92 -31.36 -15.79
CA PRO A 416 -32.24 -30.75 -15.54
C PRO A 416 -32.23 -29.25 -15.88
N PRO A 417 -33.32 -28.71 -16.46
CA PRO A 417 -33.42 -27.28 -16.76
C PRO A 417 -33.48 -26.42 -15.49
N LEU A 418 -32.81 -25.27 -15.52
CA LEU A 418 -32.91 -24.25 -14.47
C LEU A 418 -34.27 -23.50 -14.59
N PRO A 419 -34.75 -22.86 -13.51
CA PRO A 419 -36.00 -22.10 -13.54
C PRO A 419 -35.98 -21.02 -14.64
N GLY A 420 -36.88 -21.14 -15.62
CA GLY A 420 -36.97 -20.22 -16.77
C GLY A 420 -36.57 -20.81 -18.13
N GLN A 421 -36.00 -22.01 -18.17
CA GLN A 421 -35.63 -22.70 -19.41
C GLN A 421 -36.74 -23.66 -19.89
N SER A 422 -37.07 -23.62 -21.18
CA SER A 422 -38.03 -24.53 -21.82
C SER A 422 -37.31 -25.59 -22.65
N LEU A 423 -37.71 -26.86 -22.51
CA LEU A 423 -37.15 -27.94 -23.31
C LEU A 423 -37.54 -27.80 -24.79
N PRO A 424 -36.62 -28.03 -25.75
CA PRO A 424 -36.99 -28.14 -27.15
C PRO A 424 -37.99 -29.28 -27.36
N PRO A 425 -38.95 -29.15 -28.30
CA PRO A 425 -39.98 -30.16 -28.52
C PRO A 425 -39.34 -31.48 -28.96
N VAL A 426 -39.52 -32.51 -28.13
CA VAL A 426 -38.99 -33.86 -28.40
C VAL A 426 -39.62 -34.39 -29.71
N PRO A 427 -38.82 -34.85 -30.69
CA PRO A 427 -39.36 -35.50 -31.87
C PRO A 427 -40.20 -36.70 -31.46
N ARG A 428 -41.51 -36.68 -31.75
CA ARG A 428 -42.41 -37.80 -31.45
C ARG A 428 -41.89 -39.04 -32.16
N ARG A 429 -41.44 -40.02 -31.39
CA ARG A 429 -41.08 -41.36 -31.89
C ARG A 429 -42.30 -41.93 -32.61
N ARG A 430 -42.15 -42.25 -33.90
CA ARG A 430 -43.22 -42.88 -34.69
C ARG A 430 -43.72 -44.15 -33.96
N PRO A 431 -45.04 -44.36 -33.86
CA PRO A 431 -45.60 -45.52 -33.18
C PRO A 431 -45.10 -46.82 -33.80
N ARG A 432 -44.80 -47.81 -32.95
CA ARG A 432 -44.15 -49.09 -33.25
C ARG A 432 -44.88 -49.98 -34.28
N ARG A 433 -46.03 -49.53 -34.81
CA ARG A 433 -46.89 -50.30 -35.73
C ARG A 433 -46.44 -50.22 -37.21
N GLU A 434 -45.53 -49.30 -37.54
CA GLU A 434 -44.95 -49.14 -38.90
C GLU A 434 -43.53 -49.71 -39.02
N ARG A 435 -43.17 -50.73 -38.21
CA ARG A 435 -42.01 -51.55 -38.57
C ARG A 435 -42.44 -52.51 -39.66
N GLU A 436 -42.12 -52.18 -40.91
CA GLU A 436 -42.09 -53.15 -42.00
C GLU A 436 -41.45 -54.45 -41.51
N LEU A 437 -42.18 -55.54 -41.74
CA LEU A 437 -41.76 -56.90 -41.46
C LEU A 437 -40.57 -57.22 -42.36
N ILE A 438 -39.35 -57.10 -41.82
CA ILE A 438 -38.18 -57.75 -42.40
C ILE A 438 -38.33 -59.24 -42.07
N VAL A 439 -38.93 -59.99 -43.00
CA VAL A 439 -39.03 -61.45 -42.94
C VAL A 439 -37.65 -62.03 -43.19
N SER A 440 -37.05 -62.65 -42.18
CA SER A 440 -35.88 -63.51 -42.32
C SER A 440 -36.32 -64.97 -42.19
N GLY A 441 -36.53 -65.65 -43.30
CA GLY A 441 -36.78 -67.09 -43.38
C GLY A 441 -36.40 -67.57 -44.78
N GLY A 442 -35.51 -68.57 -44.83
CA GLY A 442 -34.88 -69.09 -46.05
C GLY A 442 -35.85 -69.64 -47.09
N GLY A 443 -35.29 -69.85 -48.27
CA GLY A 443 -35.99 -70.26 -49.48
C GLY A 443 -36.76 -71.58 -49.41
N ASP A 444 -37.53 -71.75 -50.47
CA ASP A 444 -38.29 -72.92 -50.90
C ASP A 444 -39.63 -73.13 -50.18
N THR A 445 -40.70 -72.61 -50.78
CA THR A 445 -41.79 -73.45 -51.31
C THR A 445 -42.72 -72.64 -52.21
N VAL A 446 -42.96 -73.23 -53.38
CA VAL A 446 -43.75 -72.76 -54.52
C VAL A 446 -45.24 -72.88 -54.22
N SER A 447 -46.02 -71.82 -54.48
CA SER A 447 -47.32 -71.93 -55.15
C SER A 447 -47.93 -70.55 -55.40
N ASP A 448 -48.02 -70.13 -56.65
CA ASP A 448 -49.33 -69.66 -57.14
C ASP A 448 -49.37 -69.84 -58.67
N GLY A 449 -50.06 -70.90 -59.07
CA GLY A 449 -50.69 -70.95 -60.38
C GLY A 449 -52.04 -70.26 -60.26
N LYS A 450 -52.22 -69.17 -60.98
CA LYS A 450 -53.53 -68.74 -61.47
C LYS A 450 -53.38 -68.22 -62.90
N GLU A 451 -53.69 -69.12 -63.84
CA GLU A 451 -54.40 -68.79 -65.08
C GLU A 451 -55.57 -67.84 -64.73
N ALA A 452 -55.56 -66.64 -65.31
CA ALA A 452 -56.19 -66.28 -66.59
C ALA A 452 -57.67 -65.87 -66.39
N ASP A 453 -57.96 -64.60 -66.66
CA ASP A 453 -59.03 -64.21 -67.60
C ASP A 453 -58.95 -62.71 -67.95
N ASP A 454 -58.92 -62.48 -69.27
CA ASP A 454 -59.51 -61.38 -70.06
C ASP A 454 -59.02 -59.92 -69.95
N ALA A 455 -58.11 -59.54 -70.86
CA ALA A 455 -58.38 -58.76 -72.10
C ALA A 455 -57.14 -57.97 -72.57
#